data_AF-A0A2E3Q988-F1
#
_entry.id   AF-A0A2E3Q988-F1
#
_cell.length_a   1.000
_cell.length_b   1.000
_cell.length_c   1.000
_cell.angle_alpha   90.00
_cell.angle_beta   90.00
_cell.angle_gamma   90.00
#
_symmetry.space_group_name_H-M   'P 1'
#
loop_
_entity.id
_entity.type
_entity.pdbx_description
1 polymer ?
#
loop_
_entity_poly.entity_id
_entity_poly.type
_entity_poly.pdbx_seq_one_letter_code
_entity_poly.pdbx_strand_id
1 'polypeptide(L)'
;MTQTLGQLIAGAQQAYADAAATYQNATIDQKLKSKPDLDKAASQLTALQAKQLDNAKQVDDGDVAEMAKLRQQVNDAAALQQGLAKLVSILVKFV
;
A
#
# COMPACT_ATOMS: atom_id res chain seq x y z
N MET A 1 -17.63 3.22 14.12
CA MET A 1 -16.85 4.45 13.85
C MET A 1 -16.52 4.42 12.37
N THR A 2 -16.95 5.41 11.59
CA THR A 2 -16.68 5.46 10.14
C THR A 2 -15.19 5.69 9.92
N GLN A 3 -14.46 4.62 9.62
CA GLN A 3 -13.07 4.73 9.19
C GLN A 3 -13.09 5.40 7.83
N THR A 4 -12.55 6.63 7.79
CA THR A 4 -12.55 7.41 6.56
C THR A 4 -11.43 6.94 5.66
N LEU A 5 -11.58 7.20 4.35
CA LEU A 5 -10.56 6.89 3.34
C LEU A 5 -9.17 7.48 3.67
N GLY A 6 -9.11 8.47 4.56
CA GLY A 6 -7.88 9.08 5.04
C GLY A 6 -7.10 8.18 5.99
N GLN A 7 -7.78 7.35 6.80
CA GLN A 7 -7.11 6.35 7.63
C GLN A 7 -6.53 5.21 6.78
N LEU A 8 -7.24 4.80 5.74
CA LEU A 8 -6.72 3.83 4.78
C LEU A 8 -5.50 4.40 4.06
N ILE A 9 -5.58 5.62 3.52
CA ILE A 9 -4.45 6.26 2.85
C ILE A 9 -3.25 6.42 3.78
N ALA A 10 -3.46 6.87 5.01
CA ALA A 10 -2.38 6.96 6.00
C ALA A 10 -1.75 5.59 6.26
N GLY A 11 -2.56 4.54 6.38
CA GLY A 11 -2.09 3.17 6.48
C GLY A 11 -1.29 2.73 5.24
N ALA A 12 -1.69 3.16 4.04
CA ALA A 12 -1.08 2.75 2.77
C ALA A 12 0.24 3.47 2.60
N GLN A 13 0.29 4.75 2.93
CA GLN A 13 1.53 5.52 2.96
C GLN A 13 2.51 4.92 3.96
N GLN A 14 2.04 4.50 5.14
CA GLN A 14 2.90 3.83 6.10
C GLN A 14 3.36 2.46 5.61
N ALA A 15 2.48 1.62 5.06
CA ALA A 15 2.86 0.33 4.48
C ALA A 15 3.83 0.50 3.31
N TYR A 16 3.65 1.53 2.50
CA TYR A 16 4.56 1.90 1.43
C TYR A 16 5.92 2.38 1.97
N ALA A 17 5.93 3.17 3.06
CA ALA A 17 7.17 3.62 3.70
C ALA A 17 7.94 2.45 4.34
N ASP A 18 7.25 1.54 5.04
CA ASP A 18 7.79 0.27 5.52
C ASP A 18 8.35 -0.55 4.35
N ALA A 19 7.58 -0.72 3.28
CA ALA A 19 8.01 -1.43 2.08
C ALA A 19 9.23 -0.77 1.43
N ALA A 20 9.30 0.56 1.37
CA ALA A 20 10.43 1.30 0.83
C ALA A 20 11.67 1.19 1.72
N ALA A 21 11.51 1.13 3.05
CA ALA A 21 12.60 0.89 3.98
C ALA A 21 13.15 -0.54 3.85
N THR A 22 12.26 -1.54 3.78
CA THR A 22 12.61 -2.93 3.52
C THR A 22 13.25 -3.07 2.13
N TYR A 23 12.71 -2.42 1.11
CA TYR A 23 13.27 -2.35 -0.24
C TYR A 23 14.68 -1.77 -0.24
N GLN A 24 14.94 -0.69 0.50
CA GLN A 24 16.27 -0.09 0.59
C GLN A 24 17.30 -1.04 1.23
N ASN A 25 16.88 -1.85 2.20
CA ASN A 25 17.69 -2.88 2.85
C ASN A 25 17.73 -4.22 2.08
N ALA A 26 16.86 -4.41 1.08
CA ALA A 26 16.80 -5.63 0.29
C ALA A 26 17.96 -5.75 -0.71
N THR A 27 18.25 -6.99 -1.12
CA THR A 27 19.29 -7.31 -2.11
C THR A 27 18.95 -6.74 -3.49
N ILE A 28 19.97 -6.58 -4.34
CA ILE A 28 19.81 -5.99 -5.70
C ILE A 28 18.77 -6.74 -6.53
N ASP A 29 18.71 -8.08 -6.44
CA ASP A 29 17.73 -8.90 -7.17
C ASP A 29 16.29 -8.63 -6.72
N GLN A 30 16.09 -8.51 -5.40
CA GLN A 30 14.78 -8.15 -4.83
C GLN A 30 14.38 -6.72 -5.17
N LYS A 31 15.34 -5.78 -5.17
CA LYS A 31 15.10 -4.42 -5.62
C LYS A 31 14.63 -4.39 -7.08
N LEU A 32 15.27 -5.13 -7.98
CA LEU A 32 14.86 -5.18 -9.38
C LEU A 32 13.41 -5.67 -9.55
N LYS A 33 13.02 -6.65 -8.75
CA LYS A 33 11.69 -7.26 -8.77
C LYS A 33 10.60 -6.41 -8.11
N SER A 34 10.90 -5.75 -7.00
CA SER A 34 9.94 -4.95 -6.25
C SER A 34 9.79 -3.51 -6.76
N LYS A 35 10.75 -3.00 -7.54
CA LYS A 35 10.71 -1.64 -8.11
C LYS A 35 9.43 -1.33 -8.89
N PRO A 36 8.93 -2.16 -9.82
CA PRO A 36 7.69 -1.88 -10.53
C PRO A 36 6.44 -1.90 -9.63
N ASP A 37 6.37 -2.79 -8.64
CA ASP A 37 5.26 -2.83 -7.69
C ASP A 37 5.27 -1.62 -6.76
N LEU A 38 6.46 -1.16 -6.37
CA LEU A 38 6.66 0.03 -5.55
C LEU A 38 6.25 1.30 -6.33
N ASP A 39 6.66 1.43 -7.59
CA ASP A 39 6.27 2.57 -8.43
C ASP A 39 4.74 2.61 -8.70
N LYS A 40 4.13 1.43 -8.93
CA LYS A 40 2.66 1.30 -9.02
C LYS A 40 1.96 1.67 -7.72
N ALA A 41 2.47 1.20 -6.58
CA ALA A 41 1.88 1.52 -5.28
C ALA A 41 1.90 3.03 -5.01
N ALA A 42 2.99 3.72 -5.32
CA ALA A 42 3.10 5.17 -5.21
C ALA A 42 2.08 5.89 -6.09
N SER A 43 2.01 5.51 -7.37
CA SER A 43 1.07 6.10 -8.33
C SER A 43 -0.38 5.90 -7.89
N GLN A 44 -0.72 4.73 -7.37
CA GLN A 44 -2.07 4.44 -6.90
C GLN A 44 -2.40 5.09 -5.57
N LEU A 45 -1.43 5.26 -4.68
CA LEU A 45 -1.59 6.05 -3.46
C LEU A 45 -1.94 7.50 -3.79
N THR A 46 -1.22 8.10 -4.74
CA THR A 46 -1.50 9.46 -5.23
C THR A 46 -2.88 9.53 -5.91
N ALA A 47 -3.24 8.52 -6.71
CA ALA A 47 -4.57 8.45 -7.32
C ALA A 47 -5.69 8.30 -6.27
N LEU A 48 -5.47 7.50 -5.21
CA LEU A 48 -6.39 7.39 -4.08
C LEU A 48 -6.58 8.72 -3.38
N GLN A 49 -5.48 9.43 -3.08
CA GLN A 49 -5.51 10.73 -2.44
C GLN A 49 -6.27 11.75 -3.28
N ALA A 50 -6.03 11.76 -4.60
CA ALA A 50 -6.76 12.60 -5.54
C ALA A 50 -8.26 12.24 -5.58
N LYS A 51 -8.61 10.96 -5.60
CA LYS A 51 -10.02 10.52 -5.56
C LYS A 51 -10.70 10.78 -4.22
N GLN A 52 -9.96 10.74 -3.12
CA GLN A 52 -10.48 11.09 -1.80
C GLN A 52 -10.98 12.54 -1.75
N LEU A 53 -10.27 13.44 -2.43
CA LEU A 53 -10.65 14.84 -2.59
C LEU A 53 -11.87 15.02 -3.50
N ASP A 54 -12.06 14.13 -4.47
CA ASP A 54 -13.07 14.27 -5.52
C ASP A 54 -14.43 13.63 -5.15
N ASN A 55 -14.45 12.56 -4.36
CA ASN A 55 -15.67 11.95 -3.81
C ASN A 55 -15.31 11.08 -2.61
N ALA A 56 -15.91 11.33 -1.45
CA ALA A 56 -15.70 10.58 -0.21
C ALA A 56 -16.22 9.13 -0.34
N LYS A 57 -15.47 8.26 -1.03
CA LYS A 57 -15.67 6.80 -1.04
C LYS A 57 -15.56 6.32 0.41
N GLN A 58 -16.59 5.63 0.91
CA GLN A 58 -16.51 4.97 2.20
C GLN A 58 -15.56 3.78 2.07
N VAL A 59 -14.57 3.73 2.96
CA VAL A 59 -13.71 2.55 3.13
C VAL A 59 -14.42 1.63 4.10
N ASP A 60 -14.48 0.35 3.77
CA ASP A 60 -15.04 -0.66 4.65
C ASP A 60 -13.97 -1.15 5.65
N ASP A 61 -14.40 -1.55 6.85
CA ASP A 61 -13.50 -2.11 7.88
C ASP A 61 -12.67 -3.29 7.34
N GLY A 62 -13.20 -4.03 6.36
CA GLY A 62 -12.49 -5.12 5.67
C GLY A 62 -11.21 -4.69 4.96
N ASP A 63 -11.22 -3.52 4.31
CA ASP A 63 -10.07 -3.02 3.57
C ASP A 63 -8.99 -2.47 4.51
N VAL A 64 -9.39 -1.89 5.65
CA VAL A 64 -8.46 -1.48 6.72
C VAL A 64 -7.77 -2.70 7.32
N ALA A 65 -8.51 -3.78 7.55
CA ALA A 65 -7.95 -5.03 8.05
C ALA A 65 -7.01 -5.71 7.04
N GLU A 66 -7.35 -5.68 5.74
CA GLU A 66 -6.46 -6.14 4.67
C GLU A 66 -5.15 -5.35 4.66
N MET A 67 -5.24 -4.02 4.82
CA MET A 67 -4.08 -3.14 4.89
C MET A 67 -3.20 -3.33 6.13
N ALA A 68 -3.80 -3.56 7.29
CA ALA A 68 -3.06 -3.90 8.50
C ALA A 68 -2.28 -5.22 8.34
N LYS A 69 -2.93 -6.26 7.79
CA LYS A 69 -2.27 -7.54 7.45
C LYS A 69 -1.17 -7.38 6.42
N LEU A 70 -1.37 -6.47 5.48
CA LEU A 70 -0.38 -6.15 4.47
C LEU A 70 0.85 -5.50 5.06
N ARG A 71 0.64 -4.58 6.00
CA ARG A 71 1.71 -3.90 6.73
C ARG A 71 2.63 -4.88 7.46
N GLN A 72 2.06 -5.95 8.02
CA GLN A 72 2.86 -7.05 8.59
C GLN A 72 3.65 -7.84 7.53
N GLN A 73 3.11 -7.99 6.32
CA GLN A 73 3.79 -8.69 5.21
C GLN A 73 4.92 -7.87 4.59
N VAL A 74 4.78 -6.54 4.45
CA VAL A 74 5.83 -5.68 3.87
C VAL A 74 7.00 -5.40 4.83
N ASN A 75 6.80 -5.63 6.13
CA ASN A 75 7.87 -5.57 7.12
C ASN A 75 8.86 -6.75 6.95
N ASP A 76 8.43 -7.83 6.30
CA ASP A 76 9.27 -8.96 5.98
C ASP A 76 9.86 -8.83 4.56
N ALA A 77 11.19 -8.84 4.45
CA ALA A 77 11.89 -8.66 3.17
C ALA A 77 11.60 -9.77 2.14
N ALA A 78 11.30 -10.99 2.58
CA ALA A 78 10.95 -12.08 1.68
C ALA A 78 9.50 -11.95 1.18
N ALA A 79 8.61 -11.39 1.99
CA ALA A 79 7.21 -11.13 1.62
C ALA A 79 6.98 -9.73 1.02
N LEU A 80 8.01 -8.86 0.97
CA LEU A 80 7.93 -7.50 0.43
C LEU A 80 7.26 -7.42 -0.94
N GLN A 81 7.63 -8.32 -1.85
CA GLN A 81 7.10 -8.33 -3.21
C GLN A 81 5.60 -8.69 -3.24
N GLN A 82 5.18 -9.69 -2.45
CA GLN A 82 3.78 -10.06 -2.31
C GLN A 82 2.97 -9.00 -1.55
N GLY A 83 3.59 -8.36 -0.55
CA GLY A 83 3.02 -7.26 0.21
C GLY A 83 2.78 -6.04 -0.69
N LEU A 84 3.74 -5.65 -1.52
CA LEU A 84 3.56 -4.57 -2.50
C LEU A 84 2.51 -4.92 -3.55
N ALA A 85 2.50 -6.14 -4.08
CA ALA A 85 1.49 -6.58 -5.06
C ALA A 85 0.06 -6.55 -4.47
N LYS A 86 -0.10 -6.95 -3.20
CA LYS A 86 -1.38 -6.81 -2.50
C LYS A 86 -1.71 -5.33 -2.22
N LEU A 87 -0.72 -4.47 -1.98
CA LEU A 87 -0.95 -3.05 -1.67
C LEU A 87 -1.54 -2.38 -2.90
N VAL A 88 -0.92 -2.62 -4.06
CA VAL A 88 -1.44 -2.21 -5.36
C VAL A 88 -2.85 -2.79 -5.58
N SER A 89 -3.08 -4.06 -5.28
CA SER A 89 -4.41 -4.67 -5.48
C SER A 89 -5.50 -4.04 -4.61
N ILE A 90 -5.19 -3.69 -3.37
CA ILE A 90 -6.11 -2.98 -2.47
C ILE A 90 -6.34 -1.57 -2.98
N LEU A 91 -5.28 -0.83 -3.32
CA LEU A 91 -5.39 0.54 -3.82
C LEU A 91 -6.21 0.60 -5.13
N VAL A 92 -6.04 -0.36 -6.05
CA VAL A 92 -6.86 -0.49 -7.28
C VAL A 92 -8.36 -0.52 -6.99
N LYS A 93 -8.83 -1.13 -5.90
CA LYS A 93 -10.27 -1.18 -5.58
C LYS A 93 -10.86 0.22 -5.37
N PHE A 94 -10.04 1.17 -4.98
CA PHE A 94 -10.45 2.53 -4.62
C PHE A 94 -10.19 3.55 -5.73
N VAL A 95 -9.15 3.36 -6.56
CA VAL A 95 -8.92 4.10 -7.81
C VAL A 95 -9.98 3.76 -8.86
#